data_AF-A0A851DLQ3-F1
#
_entry.id   AF-A0A851DLQ3-F1
#
_cell.length_a   1.000
_cell.length_b   1.000
_cell.length_c   1.000
_cell.angle_alpha   90.00
_cell.angle_beta   90.00
_cell.angle_gamma   90.00
#
_symmetry.space_group_name_H-M   'P 1'
#
loop_
_entity.id
_entity.type
_entity.pdbx_description
1 polymer ?
#
loop_
_entity_poly.entity_id
_entity_poly.type
_entity_poly.pdbx_seq_one_letter_code
_entity_poly.pdbx_strand_id
1 'polypeptide(L)'
;LENLVIPMRNGLWNQKYKPVDYKHLYELAAVEKMASAKIQLKIKKTEQASKINKEQMLLKQHRQVWWQEHKRLSENRQKAEAEIKTFLDEESHKDNFFMDMKDLEHKLSKERDTYQRNTIAPVWQLKENLKLRLSEMHRYLSQESCLKSKTEPVEMLQQITFVKKQQKAALEFLIPESLALERELEDYKTEALAQSFDEINGLFLDVPPVLLSLECPYPDLKTLVIDEYRQLASGYWAKLQEIDRQLEVVRRNIDWKEEDQWVFHAVINQYPSDLQRRRALYLDVLQRYLPHKSRRDLVAHEKAWDRYHSVRSQRRALIFDWAQARKAFLLQAAATAAEASAAHEAGAGLARARQRQQEICAELKAKV
;
A
#
# COMPACT_ATOMS: atom_id res chain seq x y z
N LEU A 1 -58.14 -27.65 -44.56
CA LEU A 1 -59.52 -27.14 -44.43
C LEU A 1 -59.71 -26.05 -45.45
N GLU A 2 -60.27 -26.47 -46.58
CA GLU A 2 -60.76 -25.61 -47.65
C GLU A 2 -61.80 -24.64 -47.09
N ASN A 3 -61.80 -23.39 -47.54
CA ASN A 3 -62.98 -22.55 -47.43
C ASN A 3 -63.24 -21.86 -48.77
N LEU A 4 -64.45 -22.13 -49.25
CA LEU A 4 -65.05 -21.76 -50.51
C LEU A 4 -64.98 -20.26 -50.79
N VAL A 5 -64.65 -19.94 -52.04
CA VAL A 5 -64.97 -18.66 -52.67
C VAL A 5 -66.26 -18.86 -53.47
N ILE A 6 -67.33 -18.13 -53.13
CA ILE A 6 -68.50 -17.94 -53.99
C ILE A 6 -68.56 -16.44 -54.37
N PRO A 7 -68.67 -16.10 -55.66
CA PRO A 7 -68.66 -14.72 -56.15
C PRO A 7 -70.08 -14.15 -56.28
N MET A 8 -70.26 -12.85 -56.07
CA MET A 8 -71.46 -12.16 -56.58
C MET A 8 -71.14 -10.76 -57.10
N ARG A 9 -71.72 -10.52 -58.27
CA ARG A 9 -71.53 -9.42 -59.23
C ARG A 9 -72.36 -8.19 -58.86
N ASN A 10 -71.77 -7.03 -59.18
CA ASN A 10 -72.37 -5.80 -59.71
C ASN A 10 -73.22 -4.88 -58.81
N GLY A 11 -72.76 -3.62 -58.72
CA GLY A 11 -73.57 -2.45 -58.35
C GLY A 11 -72.70 -1.26 -57.95
N LEU A 12 -72.59 -0.26 -58.84
CA LEU A 12 -71.75 0.94 -58.69
C LEU A 12 -72.04 1.73 -57.39
N TRP A 13 -71.03 2.41 -56.85
CA TRP A 13 -70.98 3.88 -56.66
C TRP A 13 -69.61 4.30 -56.08
N ASN A 14 -69.03 5.33 -56.71
CA ASN A 14 -67.89 6.17 -56.27
C ASN A 14 -66.46 5.60 -56.33
N GLN A 15 -65.97 5.37 -57.56
CA GLN A 15 -64.55 5.57 -57.85
C GLN A 15 -64.19 7.06 -57.73
N LYS A 16 -63.53 7.44 -56.64
CA LYS A 16 -62.51 8.51 -56.66
C LYS A 16 -61.40 8.19 -55.66
N TYR A 17 -60.73 7.05 -55.82
CA TYR A 17 -59.35 6.99 -55.34
C TYR A 17 -58.53 7.82 -56.32
N LYS A 18 -58.07 8.99 -55.87
CA LYS A 18 -57.09 9.78 -56.63
C LYS A 18 -55.90 8.86 -56.94
N PRO A 19 -55.34 8.88 -58.16
CA PRO A 19 -54.15 8.10 -58.47
C PRO A 19 -53.07 8.46 -57.44
N VAL A 20 -52.61 7.45 -56.70
CA VAL A 20 -51.55 7.62 -55.71
C VAL A 20 -50.29 7.96 -56.48
N ASP A 21 -49.77 9.17 -56.27
CA ASP A 21 -48.53 9.61 -56.87
C ASP A 21 -47.35 8.96 -56.13
N TYR A 22 -46.97 7.79 -56.61
CA TYR A 22 -45.85 7.03 -56.06
C TYR A 22 -44.52 7.82 -56.14
N LYS A 23 -44.34 8.71 -57.12
CA LYS A 23 -43.13 9.54 -57.20
C LYS A 23 -43.09 10.53 -56.04
N HIS A 24 -44.22 11.20 -55.79
CA HIS A 24 -44.33 12.11 -54.65
C HIS A 24 -44.13 11.40 -53.30
N LEU A 25 -44.64 10.17 -53.14
CA LEU A 25 -44.40 9.37 -51.94
C LEU A 25 -42.92 8.95 -51.77
N TYR A 26 -42.23 8.60 -52.86
CA TYR A 26 -40.80 8.30 -52.81
C TYR A 26 -39.97 9.53 -52.46
N GLU A 27 -40.32 10.70 -52.98
CA GLU A 27 -39.68 11.97 -52.64
C GLU A 27 -39.90 12.34 -51.16
N LEU A 28 -41.13 12.21 -50.65
CA LEU A 28 -41.44 12.41 -49.25
C LEU A 28 -40.68 11.42 -48.35
N ALA A 29 -40.63 10.14 -48.71
CA ALA A 29 -39.87 9.13 -47.98
C ALA A 29 -38.36 9.40 -48.01
N ALA A 30 -37.82 9.91 -49.12
CA ALA A 30 -36.42 10.28 -49.23
C ALA A 30 -36.09 11.50 -48.35
N VAL A 31 -36.97 12.51 -48.32
CA VAL A 31 -36.85 13.69 -47.45
C VAL A 31 -36.90 13.27 -45.97
N GLU A 32 -37.86 12.43 -45.58
CA GLU A 32 -37.95 11.89 -44.21
C GLU A 32 -36.72 11.05 -43.84
N LYS A 33 -36.21 10.24 -44.78
CA LYS A 33 -34.98 9.46 -44.57
C LYS A 33 -33.76 10.37 -44.35
N MET A 34 -33.65 11.47 -45.10
CA MET A 34 -32.60 12.47 -44.89
C MET A 34 -32.76 13.24 -43.57
N ALA A 35 -34.00 13.59 -43.20
CA ALA A 35 -34.31 14.22 -41.92
C ALA A 35 -33.95 13.31 -40.73
N SER A 36 -34.32 12.04 -40.81
CA SER A 36 -33.97 10.99 -39.84
C SER A 36 -32.45 10.81 -39.72
N ALA A 37 -31.73 10.75 -40.84
CA ALA A 37 -30.26 10.68 -40.84
C ALA A 37 -29.62 11.91 -40.17
N LYS A 38 -30.18 13.11 -40.39
CA LYS A 38 -29.73 14.36 -39.74
C LYS A 38 -29.98 14.33 -38.23
N ILE A 39 -31.11 13.77 -37.78
CA ILE A 39 -31.42 13.57 -36.35
C ILE A 39 -30.44 12.57 -35.74
N GLN A 40 -30.21 11.41 -36.38
CA GLN A 40 -29.23 10.42 -35.91
C GLN A 40 -27.83 11.00 -35.80
N LEU A 41 -27.40 11.83 -36.77
CA LEU A 41 -26.11 12.52 -36.70
C LEU A 41 -26.04 13.48 -35.50
N LYS A 42 -27.12 14.22 -35.23
CA LYS A 42 -27.20 15.10 -34.05
C LYS A 42 -27.11 14.30 -32.75
N ILE A 43 -27.83 13.17 -32.65
CA ILE A 43 -27.78 12.26 -31.48
C ILE A 43 -26.36 11.73 -31.27
N LYS A 44 -25.69 11.25 -32.32
CA LYS A 44 -24.29 10.78 -32.21
C LYS A 44 -23.34 11.89 -31.73
N LYS A 45 -23.53 13.12 -32.22
CA LYS A 45 -22.73 14.28 -31.79
C LYS A 45 -22.96 14.64 -30.32
N THR A 46 -24.21 14.66 -29.86
CA THR A 46 -24.53 14.95 -28.45
C THR A 46 -24.04 13.85 -27.52
N GLU A 47 -24.14 12.59 -27.92
CA GLU A 47 -23.56 11.45 -27.19
C GLU A 47 -22.04 11.55 -27.08
N GLN A 48 -21.35 11.88 -28.16
CA GLN A 48 -19.90 12.07 -28.15
C GLN A 48 -19.48 13.24 -27.24
N ALA A 49 -20.17 14.37 -27.33
CA ALA A 49 -19.93 15.52 -26.45
C ALA A 49 -20.17 15.17 -24.97
N SER A 50 -21.23 14.39 -24.67
CA SER A 50 -21.51 13.89 -23.32
C SER A 50 -20.40 12.97 -22.80
N LYS A 51 -19.89 12.06 -23.64
CA LYS A 51 -18.75 11.18 -23.29
C LYS A 51 -17.49 12.00 -22.99
N ILE A 52 -17.16 12.96 -23.83
CA ILE A 52 -15.99 13.84 -23.65
C ILE A 52 -16.12 14.65 -22.36
N ASN A 53 -17.29 15.25 -22.09
CA ASN A 53 -17.50 16.01 -20.86
C ASN A 53 -17.37 15.14 -19.61
N LYS A 54 -17.92 13.92 -19.61
CA LYS A 54 -17.76 12.97 -18.50
C LYS A 54 -16.29 12.64 -18.26
N GLU A 55 -15.54 12.36 -19.32
CA GLU A 55 -14.12 12.07 -19.26
C GLU A 55 -13.30 13.26 -18.71
N GLN A 56 -13.58 14.48 -19.19
CA GLN A 56 -12.92 15.68 -18.69
C GLN A 56 -13.21 15.93 -17.20
N MET A 57 -14.44 15.67 -16.74
CA MET A 57 -14.80 15.79 -15.33
C MET A 57 -14.06 14.75 -14.46
N LEU A 58 -13.96 13.50 -14.92
CA LEU A 58 -13.18 12.45 -14.23
C LEU A 58 -11.70 12.82 -14.15
N LEU A 59 -11.10 13.27 -15.25
CA LEU A 59 -9.70 13.68 -15.28
C LEU A 59 -9.43 14.88 -14.35
N LYS A 60 -10.35 15.82 -14.23
CA LYS A 60 -10.25 16.91 -13.25
C LYS A 60 -10.24 16.39 -11.81
N GLN A 61 -11.10 15.43 -11.50
CA GLN A 61 -11.15 14.80 -10.17
C GLN A 61 -9.85 14.04 -9.87
N HIS A 62 -9.32 13.26 -10.82
CA HIS A 62 -8.05 12.55 -10.64
C HIS A 62 -6.87 13.50 -10.44
N ARG A 63 -6.81 14.60 -11.22
CA ARG A 63 -5.77 15.63 -11.03
C ARG A 63 -5.84 16.27 -9.66
N GLN A 64 -7.04 16.53 -9.14
CA GLN A 64 -7.22 17.08 -7.80
C GLN A 64 -6.70 16.11 -6.74
N VAL A 65 -7.06 14.84 -6.83
CA VAL A 65 -6.57 13.79 -5.92
C VAL A 65 -5.04 13.73 -5.96
N TRP A 66 -4.45 13.70 -7.16
CA TRP A 66 -3.00 13.67 -7.34
C TRP A 66 -2.29 14.89 -6.72
N TRP A 67 -2.85 16.08 -6.87
CA TRP A 67 -2.29 17.29 -6.26
C TRP A 67 -2.33 17.23 -4.73
N GLN A 68 -3.43 16.75 -4.15
CA GLN A 68 -3.56 16.57 -2.70
C GLN A 68 -2.58 15.52 -2.18
N GLU A 69 -2.46 14.40 -2.88
CA GLU A 69 -1.52 13.33 -2.52
C GLU A 69 -0.07 13.74 -2.64
N HIS A 70 0.30 14.44 -3.72
CA HIS A 70 1.66 14.96 -3.86
C HIS A 70 2.02 15.89 -2.69
N LYS A 71 1.09 16.77 -2.29
CA LYS A 71 1.28 17.63 -1.13
C LYS A 71 1.44 16.81 0.16
N ARG A 72 0.53 15.87 0.43
CA ARG A 72 0.58 14.99 1.61
C ARG A 72 1.89 14.19 1.68
N LEU A 73 2.30 13.58 0.58
CA LEU A 73 3.53 12.79 0.50
C LEU A 73 4.78 13.67 0.68
N SER A 74 4.78 14.89 0.13
CA SER A 74 5.87 15.85 0.35
C SER A 74 5.99 16.25 1.82
N GLU A 75 4.86 16.55 2.49
CA GLU A 75 4.82 16.90 3.91
C GLU A 75 5.25 15.71 4.78
N ASN A 76 4.73 14.51 4.51
CA ASN A 76 5.11 13.29 5.22
C ASN A 76 6.60 12.97 5.05
N ARG A 77 7.14 13.15 3.84
CA ARG A 77 8.56 12.97 3.57
C ARG A 77 9.40 13.94 4.39
N GLN A 78 9.06 15.23 4.37
CA GLN A 78 9.77 16.23 5.16
C GLN A 78 9.72 15.93 6.66
N LYS A 79 8.56 15.45 7.15
CA LYS A 79 8.40 15.05 8.55
C LYS A 79 9.28 13.85 8.90
N ALA A 80 9.25 12.79 8.08
CA ALA A 80 10.07 11.61 8.29
C ALA A 80 11.57 11.91 8.20
N GLU A 81 11.99 12.74 7.23
CA GLU A 81 13.37 13.20 7.12
C GLU A 81 13.80 13.99 8.36
N ALA A 82 12.92 14.83 8.93
CA ALA A 82 13.19 15.55 10.17
C ALA A 82 13.27 14.60 11.38
N GLU A 83 12.36 13.63 11.50
CA GLU A 83 12.35 12.63 12.58
C GLU A 83 13.61 11.75 12.55
N ILE A 84 14.03 11.29 11.37
CA ILE A 84 15.28 10.54 11.18
C ILE A 84 16.47 11.39 11.61
N LYS A 85 16.51 12.66 11.19
CA LYS A 85 17.59 13.57 11.56
C LYS A 85 17.65 13.77 13.07
N THR A 86 16.52 14.02 13.74
CA THR A 86 16.48 14.16 15.20
C THR A 86 16.95 12.88 15.89
N PHE A 87 16.51 11.72 15.42
CA PHE A 87 16.92 10.42 15.97
C PHE A 87 18.43 10.19 15.84
N LEU A 88 18.98 10.45 14.64
CA LEU A 88 20.42 10.36 14.39
C LEU A 88 21.22 11.37 15.22
N ASP A 89 20.70 12.58 15.44
CA ASP A 89 21.37 13.60 16.26
C ASP A 89 21.35 13.23 17.75
N GLU A 90 20.23 12.71 18.28
CA GLU A 90 20.08 12.29 19.67
C GLU A 90 20.89 11.03 20.04
N GLU A 91 20.96 10.03 19.15
CA GLU A 91 21.67 8.77 19.41
C GLU A 91 23.15 8.78 18.96
N SER A 92 23.55 9.69 18.05
CA SER A 92 24.96 9.84 17.64
C SER A 92 25.93 10.23 18.77
N HIS A 93 25.41 10.73 19.90
CA HIS A 93 26.21 11.04 21.08
C HIS A 93 26.45 9.84 22.00
N LYS A 94 25.83 8.68 21.75
CA LYS A 94 25.89 7.50 22.63
C LYS A 94 26.49 6.26 21.97
N ASP A 95 26.34 6.06 20.66
CA ASP A 95 26.76 4.84 19.97
C ASP A 95 27.55 5.09 18.67
N ASN A 96 28.66 4.34 18.50
CA ASN A 96 29.56 4.43 17.34
C ASN A 96 28.86 4.05 16.01
N PHE A 97 27.86 3.18 16.05
CA PHE A 97 27.09 2.76 14.87
C PHE A 97 26.40 3.93 14.14
N PHE A 98 25.92 4.93 14.88
CA PHE A 98 25.26 6.10 14.30
C PHE A 98 26.23 7.07 13.63
N MET A 99 27.49 7.07 14.05
CA MET A 99 28.56 7.80 13.35
C MET A 99 28.83 7.17 11.98
N ASP A 100 28.96 5.85 11.90
CA ASP A 100 29.16 5.13 10.63
C ASP A 100 27.99 5.37 9.66
N MET A 101 26.75 5.42 10.16
CA MET A 101 25.57 5.77 9.37
C MET A 101 25.60 7.21 8.83
N LYS A 102 25.99 8.19 9.66
CA LYS A 102 26.15 9.58 9.21
C LYS A 102 27.24 9.71 8.15
N ASP A 103 28.35 8.97 8.29
CA ASP A 103 29.43 8.97 7.30
C ASP A 103 28.98 8.34 5.97
N LEU A 104 28.20 7.26 6.03
CA LEU A 104 27.56 6.66 4.85
C LEU A 104 26.58 7.63 4.18
N GLU A 105 25.74 8.34 4.94
CA GLU A 105 24.82 9.34 4.41
C GLU A 105 25.58 10.44 3.64
N HIS A 106 26.65 10.98 4.25
CA HIS A 106 27.48 11.99 3.61
C HIS A 106 28.14 11.46 2.33
N LYS A 107 28.62 10.22 2.35
CA LYS A 107 29.21 9.56 1.17
C LYS A 107 28.19 9.42 0.05
N LEU A 108 26.99 8.90 0.35
CA LEU A 108 25.91 8.73 -0.63
C LEU A 108 25.42 10.06 -1.19
N SER A 109 25.30 11.09 -0.35
CA SER A 109 24.94 12.44 -0.78
C SER A 109 25.96 13.01 -1.76
N LYS A 110 27.26 12.87 -1.44
CA LYS A 110 28.35 13.29 -2.32
C LYS A 110 28.38 12.53 -3.65
N GLU A 111 28.15 11.22 -3.61
CA GLU A 111 28.05 10.38 -4.82
C GLU A 111 26.86 10.80 -5.68
N ARG A 112 25.70 11.07 -5.08
CA ARG A 112 24.51 11.57 -5.76
C ARG A 112 24.74 12.92 -6.42
N ASP A 113 25.35 13.87 -5.71
CA ASP A 113 25.69 15.19 -6.26
C ASP A 113 26.68 15.07 -7.43
N THR A 114 27.64 14.16 -7.30
CA THR A 114 28.62 13.87 -8.36
C THR A 114 27.93 13.27 -9.58
N TYR A 115 27.02 12.31 -9.38
CA TYR A 115 26.20 11.75 -10.46
C TYR A 115 25.32 12.80 -11.13
N GLN A 116 24.63 13.64 -10.36
CA GLN A 116 23.79 14.71 -10.91
C GLN A 116 24.61 15.71 -11.72
N ARG A 117 25.81 16.07 -11.25
CA ARG A 117 26.75 16.94 -11.97
C ARG A 117 27.25 16.30 -13.26
N ASN A 118 27.58 15.01 -13.25
CA ASN A 118 28.23 14.34 -14.37
C ASN A 118 27.26 13.83 -15.44
N THR A 119 26.03 13.48 -15.05
CA THR A 119 25.07 12.81 -15.95
C THR A 119 23.86 13.68 -16.26
N ILE A 120 23.34 14.43 -15.28
CA ILE A 120 22.10 15.21 -15.43
C ILE A 120 22.40 16.61 -15.96
N ALA A 121 23.40 17.31 -15.42
CA ALA A 121 23.76 18.66 -15.84
C ALA A 121 24.11 18.77 -17.34
N PRO A 122 24.86 17.84 -17.96
CA PRO A 122 25.16 17.90 -19.40
C PRO A 122 23.91 17.77 -20.29
N VAL A 123 22.92 16.98 -19.87
CA VAL A 123 21.65 16.83 -20.58
C VAL A 123 20.82 18.12 -20.51
N TRP A 124 20.77 18.76 -19.34
CA TRP A 124 20.11 20.05 -19.18
C TRP A 124 20.80 21.16 -19.96
N GLN A 125 22.13 21.23 -19.92
CA GLN A 125 22.91 22.16 -20.72
C GLN A 125 22.70 21.94 -22.21
N LEU A 126 22.68 20.68 -22.68
CA LEU A 126 22.36 20.36 -24.07
C LEU A 126 20.96 20.84 -24.45
N LYS A 127 19.96 20.60 -23.61
CA LYS A 127 18.58 21.05 -23.84
C LYS A 127 18.48 22.58 -23.97
N GLU A 128 19.09 23.33 -23.06
CA GLU A 128 19.06 24.79 -23.10
C GLU A 128 19.87 25.35 -24.28
N ASN A 129 21.04 24.76 -24.58
CA ASN A 129 21.82 25.10 -25.78
C ASN A 129 21.04 24.86 -27.08
N LEU A 130 20.30 23.76 -27.17
CA LEU A 130 19.46 23.45 -28.33
C LEU A 130 18.29 24.44 -28.45
N LYS A 131 17.63 24.81 -27.34
CA LYS A 131 16.57 25.83 -27.36
C LYS A 131 17.09 27.19 -27.82
N LEU A 132 18.21 27.64 -27.26
CA LEU A 132 18.84 28.92 -27.63
C LEU A 132 19.17 28.94 -29.12
N ARG A 133 19.85 27.90 -29.62
CA ARG A 133 20.21 27.81 -31.05
C ARG A 133 18.98 27.70 -31.96
N LEU A 134 17.94 26.97 -31.56
CA LEU A 134 16.67 26.93 -32.32
C LEU A 134 16.02 28.32 -32.40
N SER A 135 16.02 29.08 -31.29
CA SER A 135 15.49 30.45 -31.28
C SER A 135 16.31 31.39 -32.16
N GLU A 136 17.63 31.23 -32.21
CA GLU A 136 18.51 31.96 -33.12
C GLU A 136 18.24 31.62 -34.58
N MET A 137 18.12 30.33 -34.93
CA MET A 137 17.79 29.89 -36.28
C MET A 137 16.43 30.41 -36.76
N HIS A 138 15.40 30.41 -35.90
CA HIS A 138 14.09 31.00 -36.22
C HIS A 138 14.19 32.52 -36.45
N ARG A 139 15.03 33.22 -35.67
CA ARG A 139 15.26 34.66 -35.84
C ARG A 139 15.97 34.97 -37.16
N TYR A 140 16.95 34.17 -37.56
CA TYR A 140 17.64 34.32 -38.85
C TYR A 140 16.76 33.96 -40.05
N LEU A 141 15.87 32.96 -39.93
CA LEU A 141 14.91 32.63 -40.99
C LEU A 141 13.85 33.72 -41.20
N SER A 142 13.57 34.52 -40.16
CA SER A 142 12.66 35.66 -40.22
C SER A 142 13.31 36.96 -40.71
N GLN A 143 14.65 36.99 -40.85
CA GLN A 143 15.43 38.17 -41.24
C GLN A 143 16.17 37.82 -42.55
N GLU A 144 15.70 38.36 -43.68
CA GLU A 144 16.07 38.01 -45.07
C GLU A 144 17.53 38.33 -45.50
N SER A 145 18.47 38.42 -44.56
CA SER A 145 19.89 38.59 -44.86
C SER A 145 20.62 37.25 -44.71
N CYS A 146 20.97 36.66 -45.86
CA CYS A 146 21.86 35.52 -45.98
C CYS A 146 23.29 35.90 -45.52
N LEU A 147 23.52 35.89 -44.21
CA LEU A 147 24.85 35.72 -43.64
C LEU A 147 24.89 34.34 -43.04
N LYS A 148 25.63 33.45 -43.73
CA LYS A 148 25.96 32.08 -43.31
C LYS A 148 26.10 32.03 -41.79
N SER A 149 25.11 31.46 -41.11
CA SER A 149 25.27 31.11 -39.71
C SER A 149 26.46 30.16 -39.65
N LYS A 150 27.48 30.55 -38.91
CA LYS A 150 28.72 29.80 -38.66
C LYS A 150 28.47 28.58 -37.74
N THR A 151 27.26 28.04 -37.76
CA THR A 151 26.80 27.00 -36.86
C THR A 151 26.75 25.72 -37.67
N GLU A 152 27.85 24.96 -37.66
CA GLU A 152 27.90 23.68 -38.35
C GLU A 152 26.86 22.72 -37.73
N PRO A 153 25.88 22.23 -38.51
CA PRO A 153 24.94 21.20 -38.06
C PRO A 153 25.67 19.92 -37.58
N VAL A 154 26.89 19.73 -38.08
CA VAL A 154 27.80 18.63 -37.76
C VAL A 154 28.24 18.69 -36.30
N GLU A 155 28.68 19.85 -35.79
CA GLU A 155 29.10 20.02 -34.39
C GLU A 155 27.93 19.78 -33.42
N MET A 156 26.71 20.16 -33.81
CA MET A 156 25.50 19.93 -33.01
C MET A 156 25.16 18.45 -32.90
N LEU A 157 25.20 17.72 -34.02
CA LEU A 157 24.98 16.29 -34.04
C LEU A 157 26.07 15.54 -33.26
N GLN A 158 27.32 16.00 -33.34
CA GLN A 158 28.42 15.46 -32.55
C GLN A 158 28.20 15.68 -31.04
N GLN A 159 27.74 16.86 -30.61
CA GLN A 159 27.46 17.13 -29.20
C GLN A 159 26.28 16.28 -28.67
N ILE A 160 25.21 16.12 -29.47
CA ILE A 160 24.07 15.27 -29.11
C ILE A 160 24.50 13.79 -29.01
N THR A 161 25.27 13.29 -29.98
CA THR A 161 25.72 11.90 -29.99
C THR A 161 26.69 11.62 -28.85
N PHE A 162 27.56 12.56 -28.51
CA PHE A 162 28.44 12.48 -27.35
C PHE A 162 27.66 12.35 -26.04
N VAL A 163 26.71 13.26 -25.77
CA VAL A 163 25.90 13.23 -24.53
C VAL A 163 25.04 11.95 -24.48
N LYS A 164 24.47 11.52 -25.61
CA LYS A 164 23.75 10.23 -25.68
C LYS A 164 24.65 9.04 -25.35
N LYS A 165 25.89 9.02 -25.86
CA LYS A 165 26.86 7.94 -25.57
C LYS A 165 27.26 7.96 -24.10
N GLN A 166 27.49 9.13 -23.53
CA GLN A 166 27.77 9.30 -22.10
C GLN A 166 26.62 8.79 -21.22
N GLN A 167 25.37 9.17 -21.54
CA GLN A 167 24.19 8.71 -20.82
C GLN A 167 24.01 7.20 -20.93
N LYS A 168 24.23 6.64 -22.13
CA LYS A 168 24.16 5.20 -22.34
C LYS A 168 25.19 4.44 -21.50
N ALA A 169 26.45 4.91 -21.48
CA ALA A 169 27.50 4.29 -20.67
C ALA A 169 27.20 4.35 -19.17
N ALA A 170 26.63 5.47 -18.69
CA ALA A 170 26.21 5.59 -17.30
C ALA A 170 25.08 4.60 -16.95
N LEU A 171 24.10 4.43 -17.83
CA LEU A 171 23.01 3.46 -17.64
C LEU A 171 23.51 2.01 -17.70
N GLU A 172 24.45 1.70 -18.59
CA GLU A 172 25.07 0.37 -18.71
C GLU A 172 25.81 -0.03 -17.42
N PHE A 173 26.31 0.93 -16.64
CA PHE A 173 26.89 0.68 -15.32
C PHE A 173 25.84 0.63 -14.19
N LEU A 174 24.87 1.54 -14.19
CA LEU A 174 23.89 1.67 -13.09
C LEU A 174 22.85 0.55 -13.05
N ILE A 175 22.42 0.04 -14.21
CA ILE A 175 21.42 -1.04 -14.28
C ILE A 175 21.90 -2.31 -13.56
N PRO A 176 23.11 -2.84 -13.83
CA PRO A 176 23.57 -4.03 -13.11
C PRO A 176 23.84 -3.75 -11.62
N GLU A 177 24.31 -2.55 -11.26
CA GLU A 177 24.49 -2.14 -9.87
C GLU A 177 23.15 -2.10 -9.12
N SER A 178 22.11 -1.51 -9.72
CA SER A 178 20.78 -1.47 -9.11
C SER A 178 20.19 -2.86 -8.94
N LEU A 179 20.37 -3.74 -9.93
CA LEU A 179 19.93 -5.14 -9.85
C LEU A 179 20.70 -5.94 -8.78
N ALA A 180 21.98 -5.66 -8.57
CA ALA A 180 22.77 -6.28 -7.52
C ALA A 180 22.28 -5.84 -6.13
N LEU A 181 22.08 -4.52 -5.93
CA LEU A 181 21.54 -3.97 -4.70
C LEU A 181 20.12 -4.47 -4.40
N GLU A 182 19.27 -4.58 -5.42
CA GLU A 182 17.91 -5.16 -5.27
C GLU A 182 17.97 -6.61 -4.78
N ARG A 183 18.95 -7.40 -5.23
CA ARG A 183 19.14 -8.79 -4.75
C ARG A 183 19.63 -8.82 -3.31
N GLU A 184 20.65 -8.02 -2.98
CA GLU A 184 21.17 -7.92 -1.60
C GLU A 184 20.07 -7.50 -0.62
N LEU A 185 19.24 -6.53 -0.99
CA LEU A 185 18.10 -6.08 -0.17
C LEU A 185 17.05 -7.18 0.02
N GLU A 186 16.77 -7.98 -1.00
CA GLU A 186 15.82 -9.09 -0.88
C GLU A 186 16.37 -10.19 0.04
N ASP A 187 17.68 -10.48 -0.02
CA ASP A 187 18.34 -11.42 0.89
C ASP A 187 18.21 -10.94 2.35
N TYR A 188 18.57 -9.68 2.63
CA TYR A 188 18.40 -9.10 3.97
C TYR A 188 16.96 -9.10 4.47
N LYS A 189 15.99 -8.87 3.57
CA LYS A 189 14.57 -8.92 3.91
C LYS A 189 14.15 -10.34 4.32
N THR A 190 14.66 -11.38 3.66
CA THR A 190 14.39 -12.76 4.09
C THR A 190 15.00 -13.08 5.44
N GLU A 191 16.22 -12.62 5.71
CA GLU A 191 16.91 -12.78 7.00
C GLU A 191 16.17 -12.05 8.14
N ALA A 192 15.79 -10.78 7.92
CA ALA A 192 15.05 -9.99 8.91
C ALA A 192 13.66 -10.57 9.21
N LEU A 193 12.96 -11.08 8.19
CA LEU A 193 11.67 -11.73 8.38
C LEU A 193 11.80 -13.03 9.18
N ALA A 194 12.83 -13.84 8.91
CA ALA A 194 13.12 -15.05 9.67
C ALA A 194 13.40 -14.74 11.15
N GLN A 195 14.25 -13.76 11.42
CA GLN A 195 14.57 -13.33 12.79
C GLN A 195 13.33 -12.81 13.54
N SER A 196 12.51 -11.97 12.88
CA SER A 196 11.28 -11.46 13.50
C SER A 196 10.26 -12.55 13.83
N PHE A 197 10.21 -13.62 13.02
CA PHE A 197 9.31 -14.75 13.23
C PHE A 197 9.79 -15.62 14.39
N ASP A 198 11.09 -15.90 14.47
CA ASP A 198 11.68 -16.67 15.57
C ASP A 198 11.60 -15.93 16.91
N GLU A 199 11.80 -14.61 16.93
CA GLU A 199 11.61 -13.79 18.13
C GLU A 199 10.16 -13.81 18.61
N ILE A 200 9.18 -13.71 17.71
CA ILE A 200 7.76 -13.79 18.08
C ILE A 200 7.42 -15.20 18.59
N ASN A 201 7.94 -16.26 17.97
CA ASN A 201 7.64 -17.64 18.36
C ASN A 201 8.22 -18.01 19.73
N GLY A 202 9.46 -17.59 20.02
CA GLY A 202 10.09 -17.81 21.33
C GLY A 202 9.35 -17.10 22.47
N LEU A 203 8.88 -15.87 22.23
CA LEU A 203 8.19 -15.05 23.24
C LEU A 203 6.84 -15.60 23.72
N PHE A 204 6.19 -16.48 22.97
CA PHE A 204 4.92 -17.07 23.36
C PHE A 204 5.08 -18.28 24.28
N LEU A 205 6.02 -19.18 23.99
CA LEU A 205 6.12 -20.48 24.68
C LEU A 205 7.11 -20.46 25.86
N ASP A 206 8.05 -19.52 25.88
CA ASP A 206 9.03 -19.43 26.95
C ASP A 206 8.45 -18.86 28.23
N VAL A 207 8.71 -19.55 29.34
CA VAL A 207 8.32 -19.08 30.68
C VAL A 207 9.16 -17.85 31.02
N PRO A 208 8.54 -16.69 31.32
CA PRO A 208 9.26 -15.47 31.67
C PRO A 208 10.23 -15.73 32.84
N PRO A 209 11.48 -15.22 32.76
CA PRO A 209 12.46 -15.37 33.83
C PRO A 209 11.94 -14.92 35.20
N VAL A 210 11.06 -13.91 35.21
CA VAL A 210 10.39 -13.36 36.40
C VAL A 210 9.58 -14.43 37.17
N LEU A 211 8.93 -15.37 36.46
CA LEU A 211 8.20 -16.46 37.11
C LEU A 211 9.15 -17.55 37.63
N LEU A 212 10.29 -17.76 36.97
CA LEU A 212 11.31 -18.71 37.40
C LEU A 212 12.05 -18.21 38.64
N SER A 213 12.31 -16.90 38.73
CA SER A 213 12.97 -16.24 39.87
C SER A 213 12.02 -15.88 41.01
N LEU A 214 10.74 -16.24 40.94
CA LEU A 214 9.76 -15.91 41.96
C LEU A 214 10.12 -16.58 43.30
N GLU A 215 10.30 -15.76 44.34
CA GLU A 215 10.51 -16.21 45.72
C GLU A 215 9.14 -16.58 46.33
N CYS A 216 8.83 -17.88 46.32
CA CYS A 216 7.60 -18.41 46.91
C CYS A 216 7.95 -19.57 47.85
N PRO A 217 7.48 -19.54 49.12
CA PRO A 217 7.76 -20.59 50.10
C PRO A 217 7.01 -21.89 49.82
N TYR A 218 6.04 -21.88 48.90
CA TYR A 218 5.24 -23.05 48.50
C TYR A 218 5.59 -23.47 47.06
N PRO A 219 6.37 -24.54 46.87
CA PRO A 219 6.75 -25.01 45.54
C PRO A 219 5.55 -25.36 44.65
N ASP A 220 4.49 -25.95 45.22
CA ASP A 220 3.29 -26.36 44.50
C ASP A 220 2.52 -25.16 43.90
N LEU A 221 2.51 -24.03 44.62
CA LEU A 221 1.91 -22.78 44.14
C LEU A 221 2.72 -22.21 42.97
N LYS A 222 4.05 -22.27 43.06
CA LYS A 222 4.93 -21.82 41.97
C LYS A 222 4.74 -22.67 40.71
N THR A 223 4.61 -23.99 40.84
CA THR A 223 4.32 -24.86 39.69
C THR A 223 2.96 -24.57 39.09
N LEU A 224 1.93 -24.34 39.91
CA LEU A 224 0.58 -24.02 39.46
C LEU A 224 0.55 -22.72 38.65
N VAL A 225 1.22 -21.65 39.13
CA VAL A 225 1.34 -20.38 38.40
C VAL A 225 2.07 -20.54 37.07
N ILE A 226 3.11 -21.37 37.00
CA ILE A 226 3.83 -21.65 35.74
C ILE A 226 2.93 -22.42 34.76
N ASP A 227 2.17 -23.39 35.24
CA ASP A 227 1.26 -24.17 34.39
C ASP A 227 0.09 -23.33 33.87
N GLU A 228 -0.48 -22.46 34.71
CA GLU A 228 -1.50 -21.48 34.27
C GLU A 228 -0.95 -20.53 33.21
N TYR A 229 0.29 -20.06 33.37
CA TYR A 229 0.96 -19.26 32.34
C TYR A 229 1.05 -20.01 31.01
N ARG A 230 1.50 -21.26 31.04
CA ARG A 230 1.63 -22.11 29.84
C ARG A 230 0.28 -22.34 29.16
N GLN A 231 -0.78 -22.58 29.93
CA GLN A 231 -2.14 -22.72 29.39
C GLN A 231 -2.59 -21.43 28.70
N LEU A 232 -2.42 -20.27 29.36
CA LEU A 232 -2.75 -18.98 28.77
C LEU A 232 -1.96 -18.74 27.47
N ALA A 233 -0.64 -18.92 27.51
CA ALA A 233 0.26 -18.79 26.37
C ALA A 233 -0.17 -19.68 25.20
N SER A 234 -0.40 -20.98 25.45
CA SER A 234 -0.83 -21.94 24.43
C SER A 234 -2.17 -21.57 23.79
N GLY A 235 -3.10 -21.02 24.57
CA GLY A 235 -4.40 -20.58 24.09
C GLY A 235 -4.31 -19.40 23.12
N TYR A 236 -3.46 -18.41 23.42
CA TYR A 236 -3.19 -17.30 22.49
C TYR A 236 -2.40 -17.77 21.27
N TRP A 237 -1.42 -18.65 21.46
CA TRP A 237 -0.62 -19.23 20.39
C TRP A 237 -1.48 -20.00 19.38
N ALA A 238 -2.39 -20.85 19.84
CA ALA A 238 -3.30 -21.60 18.97
C ALA A 238 -4.22 -20.65 18.16
N LYS A 239 -4.71 -19.57 18.77
CA LYS A 239 -5.49 -18.54 18.07
C LYS A 239 -4.65 -17.82 17.01
N LEU A 240 -3.39 -17.52 17.33
CA LEU A 240 -2.47 -16.86 16.40
C LEU A 240 -2.18 -17.75 15.19
N GLN A 241 -1.93 -19.05 15.41
CA GLN A 241 -1.75 -20.03 14.35
C GLN A 241 -2.98 -20.16 13.45
N GLU A 242 -4.19 -20.14 14.01
CA GLU A 242 -5.42 -20.17 13.21
C GLU A 242 -5.56 -18.91 12.34
N ILE A 243 -5.25 -17.73 12.89
CA ILE A 243 -5.25 -16.48 12.11
C ILE A 243 -4.17 -16.53 11.00
N ASP A 244 -2.98 -17.05 11.30
CA ASP A 244 -1.90 -17.19 10.33
C ASP A 244 -2.28 -18.15 9.20
N ARG A 245 -2.96 -19.25 9.52
CA ARG A 245 -3.55 -20.16 8.52
C ARG A 245 -4.59 -19.45 7.65
N GLN A 246 -5.46 -18.63 8.25
CA GLN A 246 -6.43 -17.83 7.50
C GLN A 246 -5.73 -16.83 6.56
N LEU A 247 -4.65 -16.19 7.01
CA LEU A 247 -3.85 -15.29 6.17
C LEU A 247 -3.21 -16.02 4.99
N GLU A 248 -2.66 -17.21 5.21
CA GLU A 248 -2.14 -18.05 4.13
C GLU A 248 -3.22 -18.40 3.11
N VAL A 249 -4.41 -18.80 3.56
CA VAL A 249 -5.53 -19.12 2.66
C VAL A 249 -5.91 -17.89 1.82
N VAL A 250 -6.02 -16.71 2.44
CA VAL A 250 -6.34 -15.48 1.71
C VAL A 250 -5.21 -15.13 0.72
N ARG A 251 -3.94 -15.28 1.11
CA ARG A 251 -2.78 -14.99 0.26
C ARG A 251 -2.68 -15.92 -0.94
N ARG A 252 -2.90 -17.23 -0.74
CA ARG A 252 -2.86 -18.24 -1.82
C ARG A 252 -3.99 -18.07 -2.83
N ASN A 253 -5.12 -17.50 -2.42
CA ASN A 253 -6.26 -17.23 -3.30
C ASN A 253 -6.09 -15.95 -4.16
N ILE A 254 -4.92 -15.30 -4.15
CA ILE A 254 -4.64 -14.09 -4.93
C ILE A 254 -3.87 -14.46 -6.19
N ASP A 255 -4.59 -14.68 -7.30
CA ASP A 255 -4.03 -14.93 -8.64
C ASP A 255 -3.58 -13.64 -9.35
N TRP A 256 -2.84 -12.77 -8.64
CA TRP A 256 -2.36 -11.48 -9.16
C TRP A 256 -0.84 -11.43 -9.18
N LYS A 257 -0.29 -10.91 -10.29
CA LYS A 257 1.14 -10.62 -10.39
C LYS A 257 1.54 -9.58 -9.35
N GLU A 258 2.76 -9.65 -8.85
CA GLU A 258 3.27 -8.69 -7.86
C GLU A 258 3.21 -7.25 -8.37
N GLU A 259 3.53 -7.03 -9.65
CA GLU A 259 3.40 -5.74 -10.33
C GLU A 259 1.95 -5.20 -10.28
N ASP A 260 0.97 -6.06 -10.61
CA ASP A 260 -0.45 -5.69 -10.60
C ASP A 260 -0.93 -5.38 -9.16
N GLN A 261 -0.46 -6.15 -8.17
CA GLN A 261 -0.74 -5.92 -6.75
C GLN A 261 -0.15 -4.58 -6.28
N TRP A 262 1.09 -4.29 -6.67
CA TRP A 262 1.74 -3.03 -6.34
C TRP A 262 0.98 -1.83 -6.91
N VAL A 263 0.60 -1.90 -8.20
CA VAL A 263 -0.24 -0.86 -8.84
C VAL A 263 -1.56 -0.72 -8.09
N PHE A 264 -2.20 -1.83 -7.72
CA PHE A 264 -3.44 -1.82 -6.98
C PHE A 264 -3.30 -1.10 -5.63
N HIS A 265 -2.30 -1.46 -4.83
CA HIS A 265 -2.04 -0.84 -3.54
C HIS A 265 -1.67 0.64 -3.67
N ALA A 266 -0.79 0.98 -4.60
CA ALA A 266 -0.37 2.35 -4.84
C ALA A 266 -1.56 3.23 -5.19
N VAL A 267 -2.45 2.78 -6.08
CA VAL A 267 -3.63 3.52 -6.46
C VAL A 267 -4.61 3.63 -5.29
N ILE A 268 -4.94 2.56 -4.55
CA ILE A 268 -5.90 2.68 -3.43
C ILE A 268 -5.42 3.68 -2.37
N ASN A 269 -4.11 3.70 -2.08
CA ASN A 269 -3.52 4.59 -1.08
C ASN A 269 -3.44 6.06 -1.50
N GLN A 270 -3.48 6.33 -2.82
CA GLN A 270 -3.58 7.68 -3.37
C GLN A 270 -4.98 8.29 -3.22
N TYR A 271 -6.02 7.48 -3.01
CA TYR A 271 -7.38 8.01 -2.89
C TYR A 271 -7.76 8.00 -1.40
N PRO A 272 -7.89 9.17 -0.74
CA PRO A 272 -8.15 9.22 0.69
C PRO A 272 -9.59 8.78 1.02
N SER A 273 -9.80 8.30 2.24
CA SER A 273 -11.04 7.65 2.67
C SER A 273 -12.26 8.57 2.75
N ASP A 274 -12.03 9.86 2.96
CA ASP A 274 -13.02 10.94 3.05
C ASP A 274 -13.54 11.41 1.67
N LEU A 275 -12.92 10.96 0.58
CA LEU A 275 -13.28 11.36 -0.77
C LEU A 275 -14.65 10.83 -1.19
N GLN A 276 -15.53 11.73 -1.64
CA GLN A 276 -16.82 11.35 -2.22
C GLN A 276 -16.63 10.48 -3.47
N ARG A 277 -17.36 9.36 -3.56
CA ARG A 277 -17.24 8.38 -4.66
C ARG A 277 -15.82 7.83 -4.86
N ARG A 278 -15.00 7.77 -3.80
CA ARG A 278 -13.65 7.19 -3.78
C ARG A 278 -13.54 5.90 -4.60
N ARG A 279 -14.44 4.95 -4.35
CA ARG A 279 -14.49 3.65 -5.04
C ARG A 279 -14.69 3.73 -6.54
N ALA A 280 -15.53 4.65 -7.00
CA ALA A 280 -15.72 4.83 -8.44
C ALA A 280 -14.44 5.39 -9.08
N LEU A 281 -13.75 6.29 -8.39
CA LEU A 281 -12.56 6.98 -8.90
C LEU A 281 -11.33 6.08 -8.96
N TYR A 282 -10.97 5.37 -7.88
CA TYR A 282 -9.82 4.46 -7.97
C TYR A 282 -10.10 3.28 -8.89
N LEU A 283 -11.33 2.76 -8.96
CA LEU A 283 -11.64 1.70 -9.93
C LEU A 283 -11.51 2.20 -11.38
N ASP A 284 -11.90 3.44 -11.67
CA ASP A 284 -11.68 4.05 -12.98
C ASP A 284 -10.18 4.13 -13.33
N VAL A 285 -9.34 4.57 -12.38
CA VAL A 285 -7.88 4.65 -12.59
C VAL A 285 -7.22 3.27 -12.67
N LEU A 286 -7.63 2.32 -11.84
CA LEU A 286 -7.16 0.94 -11.93
C LEU A 286 -7.48 0.31 -13.28
N GLN A 287 -8.67 0.58 -13.84
CA GLN A 287 -9.00 0.09 -15.19
C GLN A 287 -8.16 0.74 -16.29
N ARG A 288 -7.61 1.94 -16.07
CA ARG A 288 -6.69 2.60 -17.00
C ARG A 288 -5.27 2.06 -16.88
N TYR A 289 -4.79 1.77 -15.67
CA TYR A 289 -3.45 1.24 -15.44
C TYR A 289 -3.35 -0.27 -15.65
N LEU A 290 -4.43 -1.01 -15.45
CA LEU A 290 -4.52 -2.46 -15.61
C LEU A 290 -5.58 -2.79 -16.68
N PRO A 291 -5.35 -2.44 -17.96
CA PRO A 291 -6.33 -2.67 -19.02
C PRO A 291 -6.58 -4.17 -19.29
N HIS A 292 -5.65 -5.03 -18.88
CA HIS A 292 -5.76 -6.50 -18.95
C HIS A 292 -6.63 -7.10 -17.85
N LYS A 293 -7.05 -6.34 -16.83
CA LYS A 293 -7.91 -6.81 -15.75
C LYS A 293 -9.33 -6.32 -15.94
N SER A 294 -10.31 -7.20 -15.79
CA SER A 294 -11.71 -6.80 -15.87
C SER A 294 -12.13 -6.06 -14.60
N ARG A 295 -13.15 -5.20 -14.71
CA ARG A 295 -13.73 -4.53 -13.53
C ARG A 295 -14.21 -5.54 -12.46
N ARG A 296 -14.66 -6.72 -12.88
CA ARG A 296 -15.11 -7.77 -11.96
C ARG A 296 -13.94 -8.32 -11.16
N ASP A 297 -12.79 -8.50 -11.80
CA ASP A 297 -11.57 -8.99 -11.15
C ASP A 297 -11.03 -7.95 -10.15
N LEU A 298 -11.02 -6.67 -10.53
CA LEU A 298 -10.63 -5.57 -9.62
C LEU A 298 -11.50 -5.56 -8.34
N VAL A 299 -12.81 -5.73 -8.49
CA VAL A 299 -13.76 -5.78 -7.36
C VAL A 299 -13.62 -7.06 -6.54
N ALA A 300 -13.32 -8.20 -7.18
CA ALA A 300 -13.05 -9.44 -6.48
C ALA A 300 -11.77 -9.34 -5.63
N HIS A 301 -10.72 -8.74 -6.20
CA HIS A 301 -9.45 -8.51 -5.52
C HIS A 301 -9.59 -7.50 -4.39
N GLU A 302 -10.34 -6.41 -4.58
CA GLU A 302 -10.71 -5.47 -3.50
C GLU A 302 -11.31 -6.20 -2.29
N LYS A 303 -12.28 -7.10 -2.51
CA LYS A 303 -12.88 -7.88 -1.43
C LYS A 303 -11.90 -8.85 -0.77
N ALA A 304 -11.01 -9.46 -1.54
CA ALA A 304 -9.97 -10.34 -1.00
C ALA A 304 -8.97 -9.54 -0.15
N TRP A 305 -8.60 -8.35 -0.63
CA TRP A 305 -7.72 -7.41 0.06
C TRP A 305 -8.33 -6.89 1.36
N ASP A 306 -9.61 -6.52 1.36
CA ASP A 306 -10.33 -6.11 2.58
C ASP A 306 -10.35 -7.23 3.62
N ARG A 307 -10.58 -8.49 3.19
CA ARG A 307 -10.49 -9.66 4.08
C ARG A 307 -9.08 -9.83 4.62
N TYR A 308 -8.06 -9.76 3.76
CA TYR A 308 -6.66 -9.84 4.17
C TYR A 308 -6.32 -8.78 5.22
N HIS A 309 -6.70 -7.53 4.99
CA HIS A 309 -6.48 -6.43 5.93
C HIS A 309 -7.22 -6.63 7.25
N SER A 310 -8.46 -7.12 7.21
CA SER A 310 -9.22 -7.44 8.41
C SER A 310 -8.54 -8.52 9.25
N VAL A 311 -8.18 -9.66 8.64
CA VAL A 311 -7.50 -10.77 9.33
C VAL A 311 -6.13 -10.32 9.84
N ARG A 312 -5.38 -9.53 9.07
CA ARG A 312 -4.09 -8.97 9.50
C ARG A 312 -4.27 -8.02 10.68
N SER A 313 -5.35 -7.26 10.73
CA SER A 313 -5.66 -6.36 11.85
C SER A 313 -6.05 -7.16 13.10
N GLN A 314 -6.82 -8.24 12.94
CA GLN A 314 -7.12 -9.19 14.02
C GLN A 314 -5.84 -9.83 14.58
N ARG A 315 -4.90 -10.21 13.71
CA ARG A 315 -3.58 -10.72 14.14
C ARG A 315 -2.84 -9.71 15.03
N ARG A 316 -2.79 -8.44 14.62
CA ARG A 316 -2.13 -7.37 15.40
C ARG A 316 -2.82 -7.14 16.74
N ALA A 317 -4.15 -7.11 16.74
CA ALA A 317 -4.93 -6.98 17.97
C ALA A 317 -4.65 -8.15 18.93
N LEU A 318 -4.62 -9.38 18.43
CA LEU A 318 -4.32 -10.56 19.26
C LEU A 318 -2.91 -10.52 19.88
N ILE A 319 -1.91 -10.08 19.12
CA ILE A 319 -0.53 -9.91 19.64
C ILE A 319 -0.49 -8.82 20.72
N PHE A 320 -1.21 -7.72 20.51
CA PHE A 320 -1.32 -6.65 21.49
C PHE A 320 -2.03 -7.12 22.77
N ASP A 321 -3.16 -7.81 22.62
CA ASP A 321 -3.92 -8.40 23.73
C ASP A 321 -3.07 -9.41 24.50
N TRP A 322 -2.25 -10.21 23.81
CA TRP A 322 -1.29 -11.11 24.45
C TRP A 322 -0.27 -10.34 25.29
N ALA A 323 0.33 -9.28 24.74
CA ALA A 323 1.31 -8.47 25.48
C ALA A 323 0.69 -7.87 26.76
N GLN A 324 -0.57 -7.43 26.68
CA GLN A 324 -1.32 -6.93 27.84
C GLN A 324 -1.64 -8.04 28.85
N ALA A 325 -2.18 -9.17 28.39
CA ALA A 325 -2.52 -10.32 29.23
C ALA A 325 -1.29 -10.89 29.95
N ARG A 326 -0.16 -11.03 29.23
CA ARG A 326 1.12 -11.45 29.78
C ARG A 326 1.58 -10.51 30.89
N LYS A 327 1.53 -9.19 30.66
CA LYS A 327 1.91 -8.20 31.68
C LYS A 327 1.02 -8.29 32.92
N ALA A 328 -0.30 -8.38 32.73
CA ALA A 328 -1.26 -8.50 33.83
C ALA A 328 -1.05 -9.79 34.64
N PHE A 329 -0.85 -10.91 33.95
CA PHE A 329 -0.58 -12.21 34.57
C PHE A 329 0.68 -12.15 35.44
N LEU A 330 1.78 -11.58 34.92
CA LEU A 330 3.03 -11.44 35.68
C LEU A 330 2.86 -10.61 36.95
N LEU A 331 2.10 -9.52 36.88
CA LEU A 331 1.80 -8.69 38.06
C LEU A 331 0.96 -9.46 39.09
N GLN A 332 -0.04 -10.20 38.63
CA GLN A 332 -0.89 -11.02 39.50
C GLN A 332 -0.10 -12.16 40.15
N ALA A 333 0.73 -12.88 39.38
CA ALA A 333 1.60 -13.93 39.88
C ALA A 333 2.56 -13.41 40.97
N ALA A 334 3.15 -12.23 40.77
CA ALA A 334 4.00 -11.59 41.78
C ALA A 334 3.22 -11.23 43.05
N ALA A 335 2.01 -10.69 42.93
CA ALA A 335 1.15 -10.38 44.07
C ALA A 335 0.77 -11.64 44.85
N THR A 336 0.34 -12.71 44.18
CA THR A 336 -0.01 -13.99 44.81
C THR A 336 1.18 -14.62 45.52
N ALA A 337 2.38 -14.56 44.95
CA ALA A 337 3.57 -15.05 45.63
C ALA A 337 3.94 -14.20 46.86
N ALA A 338 3.83 -12.87 46.78
CA ALA A 338 4.06 -12.00 47.92
C ALA A 338 3.06 -12.25 49.06
N GLU A 339 1.78 -12.46 48.75
CA GLU A 339 0.75 -12.85 49.73
C GLU A 339 1.07 -14.20 50.38
N ALA A 340 1.48 -15.18 49.59
CA ALA A 340 1.86 -16.50 50.08
C ALA A 340 3.10 -16.43 50.98
N SER A 341 4.09 -15.61 50.62
CA SER A 341 5.28 -15.33 51.44
C SER A 341 4.90 -14.67 52.77
N ALA A 342 4.06 -13.64 52.74
CA ALA A 342 3.58 -12.98 53.96
C ALA A 342 2.78 -13.93 54.88
N ALA A 343 1.94 -14.78 54.31
CA ALA A 343 1.18 -15.79 55.06
C ALA A 343 2.10 -16.83 55.70
N HIS A 344 3.14 -17.28 54.98
CA HIS A 344 4.15 -18.19 55.50
C HIS A 344 4.94 -17.59 56.66
N GLU A 345 5.41 -16.35 56.52
CA GLU A 345 6.14 -15.64 57.57
C GLU A 345 5.28 -15.41 58.83
N ALA A 346 4.01 -15.02 58.66
CA ALA A 346 3.07 -14.88 59.76
C ALA A 346 2.83 -16.22 60.48
N GLY A 347 2.66 -17.31 59.72
CA GLY A 347 2.52 -18.67 60.24
C GLY A 347 3.77 -19.13 60.99
N ALA A 348 4.96 -18.87 60.46
CA ALA A 348 6.23 -19.17 61.09
C ALA A 348 6.41 -18.36 62.40
N GLY A 349 5.99 -17.10 62.42
CA GLY A 349 5.97 -16.25 63.62
C GLY A 349 5.08 -16.83 64.72
N LEU A 350 3.86 -17.28 64.37
CA LEU A 350 2.95 -17.93 65.31
C LEU A 350 3.49 -19.26 65.83
N ALA A 351 4.11 -20.07 64.97
CA ALA A 351 4.72 -21.33 65.36
C ALA A 351 5.87 -21.11 66.36
N ARG A 352 6.76 -20.14 66.08
CA ARG A 352 7.84 -19.74 67.00
C ARG A 352 7.30 -19.23 68.34
N ALA A 353 6.23 -18.44 68.33
CA ALA A 353 5.60 -17.95 69.56
C ALA A 353 5.00 -19.09 70.40
N ARG A 354 4.31 -20.05 69.76
CA ARG A 354 3.79 -21.25 70.41
C ARG A 354 4.90 -22.10 71.01
N GLN A 355 6.00 -22.29 70.29
CA GLN A 355 7.15 -23.04 70.78
C GLN A 355 7.76 -22.39 72.02
N ARG A 356 8.00 -21.06 71.99
CA ARG A 356 8.49 -20.31 73.16
C ARG A 356 7.55 -20.44 74.36
N GLN A 357 6.24 -20.37 74.12
CA GLN A 357 5.25 -20.54 75.19
C GLN A 357 5.33 -21.95 75.80
N GLN A 358 5.49 -22.99 74.98
CA GLN A 358 5.66 -24.36 75.45
C GLN A 358 6.94 -24.54 76.28
N GLU A 359 8.05 -23.94 75.83
CA GLU A 359 9.33 -23.94 76.55
C GLU A 359 9.20 -23.26 77.92
N ILE A 360 8.59 -22.06 77.98
CA ILE A 360 8.32 -21.35 79.24
C ILE A 360 7.43 -22.19 80.16
N CYS A 361 6.36 -22.80 79.64
CA CYS A 361 5.49 -23.66 80.43
C CYS A 361 6.23 -24.91 80.96
N ALA A 362 7.16 -25.47 80.19
CA ALA A 362 7.98 -26.61 80.62
C ALA A 362 8.97 -26.20 81.73
N GLU A 363 9.64 -25.04 81.58
CA GLU A 363 10.53 -24.49 82.61
C GLU A 363 9.78 -24.18 83.91
N LEU A 364 8.58 -23.60 83.82
CA LEU A 364 7.74 -23.33 84.98
C LEU A 364 7.31 -24.61 85.69
N LYS A 365 6.98 -25.67 84.93
CA LYS A 365 6.66 -26.99 85.50
C LYS A 365 7.86 -27.64 86.19
N ALA A 366 9.08 -27.43 85.70
CA ALA A 366 10.29 -28.00 86.28
C ALA A 366 10.76 -27.29 87.57
N LYS A 367 10.22 -26.09 87.86
CA LYS A 367 10.54 -25.28 89.06
C LYS A 367 9.55 -25.49 90.22
N VAL A 368 8.49 -26.27 90.02
CA VAL A 368 7.52 -26.73 91.05
C VAL A 368 7.84 -28.17 91.39
#